data_AF-A0A921U933-F1
#
_entry.id   AF-A0A921U933-F1
#
_cell.length_a   1.000
_cell.length_b   1.000
_cell.length_c   1.000
_cell.angle_alpha   90.00
_cell.angle_beta   90.00
_cell.angle_gamma   90.00
#
_symmetry.space_group_name_H-M   'P 1'
#
loop_
_entity.id
_entity.type
_entity.pdbx_description
1 polymer ?
#
loop_
_entity_poly.entity_id
_entity_poly.type
_entity_poly.pdbx_seq_one_letter_code
_entity_poly.pdbx_strand_id
1 'polypeptide(L)'
;MHDHWLEAHGAKLGKLAVVTWGDWDCRTMLEGECRFKGIEKPHYFDHWINLRLPFSAAFGVGNVRFTLQDAIRKAGLQWEGRLHCGLDDALNTAHLLVELMRRGTLLKITASLAPTQSPPRPQPKAALPCVGPRSVVSTLPTQPQPQPQLPLPCAAATGMDTVPCCFCGVASKLGVVATPGQMQGHYFYGCGWWTPICSFFMWAT
;
A
#
# COMPACT_ATOMS: atom_id res chain seq x y z
N MET A 1 -14.87 -23.45 11.32
CA MET A 1 -14.66 -22.12 10.71
C MET A 1 -14.65 -21.10 11.83
N HIS A 2 -13.89 -20.01 11.70
CA HIS A 2 -13.62 -19.04 12.77
C HIS A 2 -14.88 -18.38 13.33
N ASP A 3 -15.97 -18.33 12.55
CA ASP A 3 -17.24 -17.72 12.93
C ASP A 3 -17.83 -18.34 14.20
N HIS A 4 -17.83 -19.67 14.32
CA HIS A 4 -18.34 -20.33 15.52
C HIS A 4 -17.53 -19.98 16.77
N TRP A 5 -16.20 -19.82 16.62
CA TRP A 5 -15.34 -19.36 17.71
C TRP A 5 -15.63 -17.91 18.08
N LEU A 6 -15.79 -17.04 17.08
CA LEU A 6 -16.13 -15.62 17.27
C LEU A 6 -17.49 -15.45 17.97
N GLU A 7 -18.51 -16.18 17.51
CA GLU A 7 -19.85 -16.19 18.09
C GLU A 7 -19.83 -16.68 19.54
N ALA A 8 -19.10 -17.76 19.84
CA ALA A 8 -18.93 -18.27 21.19
C ALA A 8 -18.27 -17.25 22.15
N HIS A 9 -17.47 -16.33 21.62
CA HIS A 9 -16.83 -15.25 22.37
C HIS A 9 -17.58 -13.91 22.25
N GLY A 10 -18.84 -13.94 21.80
CA GLY A 10 -19.72 -12.77 21.78
C GLY A 10 -19.44 -11.76 20.68
N ALA A 11 -18.56 -12.06 19.72
CA ALA A 11 -18.31 -11.22 18.57
C ALA A 11 -19.49 -11.33 17.59
N LYS A 12 -20.42 -10.38 17.67
CA LYS A 12 -21.51 -10.26 16.70
C LYS A 12 -21.01 -9.60 15.42
N LEU A 13 -21.39 -10.14 14.26
CA LEU A 13 -21.19 -9.47 12.97
C LEU A 13 -21.75 -8.03 13.03
N GLY A 14 -20.97 -7.06 12.53
CA GLY A 14 -21.29 -5.63 12.56
C GLY A 14 -20.82 -4.87 13.82
N LYS A 15 -20.33 -5.55 14.86
CA LYS A 15 -19.65 -4.93 16.02
C LYS A 15 -18.21 -5.43 16.21
N LEU A 16 -17.65 -6.04 15.17
CA LEU A 16 -16.31 -6.59 15.14
C LEU A 16 -15.42 -5.74 14.23
N ALA A 17 -14.19 -5.50 14.66
CA ALA A 17 -13.14 -4.94 13.82
C ALA A 17 -11.87 -5.77 14.02
N VAL A 18 -11.24 -6.17 12.91
CA VAL A 18 -9.93 -6.82 12.94
C VAL A 18 -8.87 -5.75 13.17
N VAL A 19 -7.87 -6.05 14.00
CA VAL A 19 -6.74 -5.17 14.28
C VAL A 19 -5.46 -5.88 13.89
N THR A 20 -4.59 -5.18 13.16
CA THR A 20 -3.29 -5.68 12.72
C THR A 20 -2.22 -4.63 12.97
N TRP A 21 -0.95 -5.04 13.06
CA TRP A 21 0.14 -4.05 13.13
C TRP A 21 0.32 -3.30 11.82
N GLY A 22 0.01 -3.91 10.68
CA GLY A 22 0.12 -3.28 9.36
C GLY A 22 -0.87 -3.87 8.35
N ASP A 23 -0.86 -3.34 7.13
CA ASP A 23 -1.79 -3.80 6.09
C ASP A 23 -1.48 -5.18 5.56
N TRP A 24 -0.26 -5.69 5.77
CA TRP A 24 0.22 -6.91 5.12
C TRP A 24 -0.62 -8.15 5.44
N ASP A 25 -1.05 -8.30 6.70
CA ASP A 25 -1.77 -9.48 7.18
C ASP A 25 -3.08 -9.69 6.41
N CYS A 26 -3.97 -8.70 6.41
CA CYS A 26 -5.27 -8.79 5.75
C CYS A 26 -5.19 -8.54 4.24
N ARG A 27 -4.39 -7.56 3.79
CA ARG A 27 -4.35 -7.14 2.38
C ARG A 27 -3.60 -8.13 1.49
N THR A 28 -2.50 -8.69 1.99
CA THR A 28 -1.57 -9.48 1.17
C THR A 28 -1.64 -10.94 1.54
N MET A 29 -1.35 -11.27 2.82
CA MET A 29 -1.17 -12.65 3.23
C MET A 29 -2.48 -13.43 3.21
N LEU A 30 -3.50 -12.95 3.93
CA LEU A 30 -4.79 -13.65 4.03
C LEU A 30 -5.50 -13.70 2.66
N GLU A 31 -5.50 -12.60 1.92
CA GLU A 31 -6.09 -12.55 0.57
C GLU A 31 -5.42 -13.55 -0.38
N GLY A 32 -4.08 -13.57 -0.41
CA GLY A 32 -3.32 -14.50 -1.24
C GLY A 32 -3.57 -15.96 -0.86
N GLU A 33 -3.61 -16.25 0.44
CA GLU A 33 -3.83 -17.61 0.96
C GLU A 33 -5.25 -18.12 0.67
N CYS A 34 -6.27 -17.29 0.88
CA CYS A 34 -7.65 -17.61 0.54
C CYS A 34 -7.79 -17.91 -0.96
N ARG A 35 -7.21 -17.06 -1.81
CA ARG A 35 -7.21 -17.26 -3.26
C ARG A 35 -6.49 -18.55 -3.67
N PHE A 36 -5.31 -18.81 -3.10
CA PHE A 36 -4.53 -20.01 -3.38
C PHE A 36 -5.29 -21.28 -3.01
N LYS A 37 -6.01 -21.26 -1.88
CA LYS A 37 -6.80 -22.39 -1.38
C LYS A 37 -8.23 -22.47 -1.93
N GLY A 38 -8.67 -21.49 -2.72
CA GLY A 38 -10.06 -21.40 -3.20
C GLY A 38 -11.08 -21.21 -2.07
N ILE A 39 -10.67 -20.59 -0.96
CA ILE A 39 -11.54 -20.31 0.19
C ILE A 39 -12.08 -18.89 0.05
N GLU A 40 -13.39 -18.73 0.13
CA GLU A 40 -14.01 -17.41 0.21
C GLU A 40 -13.59 -16.71 1.51
N LYS A 41 -12.98 -15.53 1.38
CA LYS A 41 -12.50 -14.77 2.53
C LYS A 41 -13.69 -14.08 3.22
N PRO A 42 -13.89 -14.27 4.53
CA PRO A 42 -14.98 -13.58 5.24
C PRO A 42 -14.86 -12.05 5.17
N HIS A 43 -15.96 -11.36 4.89
CA HIS A 43 -15.99 -9.91 4.67
C HIS A 43 -15.50 -9.06 5.84
N TYR A 44 -15.57 -9.56 7.08
CA TYR A 44 -15.05 -8.81 8.23
C TYR A 44 -13.52 -8.70 8.22
N PHE A 45 -12.81 -9.43 7.35
CA PHE A 45 -11.38 -9.23 7.07
C PHE A 45 -11.11 -8.20 5.96
N ASP A 46 -12.14 -7.69 5.26
CA ASP A 46 -11.97 -6.65 4.24
C ASP A 46 -11.83 -5.25 4.84
N HIS A 47 -12.08 -5.09 6.13
CA HIS A 47 -11.98 -3.84 6.87
C HIS A 47 -11.23 -4.07 8.18
N TRP A 48 -10.12 -3.36 8.37
CA TRP A 48 -9.30 -3.52 9.58
C TRP A 48 -8.73 -2.20 10.08
N ILE A 49 -8.25 -2.24 11.31
CA ILE A 49 -7.46 -1.18 11.94
C ILE A 49 -6.00 -1.56 11.81
N ASN A 50 -5.30 -0.92 10.87
CA ASN A 50 -3.85 -0.87 10.86
C ASN A 50 -3.37 0.03 12.01
N LEU A 51 -2.85 -0.60 13.08
CA LEU A 51 -2.54 0.04 14.35
C LEU A 51 -1.34 1.01 14.28
N ARG A 52 -0.49 0.92 13.25
CA ARG A 52 0.58 1.90 13.03
C ARG A 52 0.04 3.32 12.88
N LEU A 53 -1.13 3.50 12.26
CA LEU A 53 -1.68 4.82 11.99
C LEU A 53 -2.12 5.56 13.28
N PRO A 54 -3.00 4.98 14.13
CA PRO A 54 -3.34 5.59 15.41
C PRO A 54 -2.14 5.67 16.35
N PHE A 55 -1.20 4.71 16.30
CA PHE A 55 0.07 4.82 17.03
C PHE A 55 0.87 6.04 16.59
N SER A 56 1.11 6.20 15.30
CA SER A 56 1.88 7.32 14.76
C SER A 56 1.28 8.67 15.14
N ALA A 57 -0.05 8.76 15.10
CA ALA A 57 -0.78 9.96 15.53
C ALA A 57 -0.63 10.21 17.05
N ALA A 58 -0.87 9.18 17.88
CA ALA A 58 -0.83 9.30 19.34
C ALA A 58 0.57 9.65 19.89
N PHE A 59 1.63 9.20 19.21
CA PHE A 59 3.01 9.42 19.64
C PHE A 59 3.71 10.55 18.87
N GLY A 60 3.02 11.23 17.95
CA GLY A 60 3.56 12.36 17.19
C GLY A 60 4.75 11.99 16.29
N VAL A 61 4.83 10.74 15.82
CA VAL A 61 5.99 10.23 15.07
C VAL A 61 5.82 10.26 13.55
N GLY A 62 4.71 10.82 13.05
CA GLY A 62 4.47 11.02 11.61
C GLY A 62 4.60 9.73 10.79
N ASN A 63 5.23 9.81 9.61
CA ASN A 63 5.41 8.69 8.68
C ASN A 63 6.64 7.83 8.96
N VAL A 64 7.23 7.92 10.16
CA VAL A 64 8.37 7.07 10.53
C VAL A 64 7.92 5.62 10.58
N ARG A 65 8.70 4.73 9.95
CA ARG A 65 8.43 3.29 9.99
C ARG A 65 8.89 2.72 11.32
N PHE A 66 7.97 2.11 12.05
CA PHE A 66 8.26 1.37 13.28
C PHE A 66 8.08 -0.13 13.07
N THR A 67 8.99 -0.92 13.63
CA THR A 67 8.70 -2.32 13.92
C THR A 67 7.68 -2.39 15.06
N LEU A 68 6.95 -3.50 15.19
CA LEU A 68 6.02 -3.68 16.31
C LEU A 68 6.78 -3.55 17.64
N GLN A 69 7.95 -4.19 17.73
CA GLN A 69 8.78 -4.18 18.92
C GLN A 69 9.25 -2.75 19.29
N ASP A 70 9.64 -1.93 18.32
CA ASP A 70 10.02 -0.53 18.59
C ASP A 70 8.83 0.29 19.07
N ALA A 71 7.63 0.05 18.52
CA ALA A 71 6.41 0.72 18.94
C ALA A 71 6.00 0.34 20.37
N ILE A 72 6.11 -0.94 20.72
CA ILE A 72 5.91 -1.45 22.08
C ILE A 72 6.85 -0.73 23.05
N ARG A 73 8.15 -0.69 22.76
CA ARG A 73 9.13 0.02 23.60
C ARG A 73 8.84 1.51 23.69
N LYS A 74 8.48 2.16 22.57
CA LYS A 74 8.14 3.59 22.53
C LYS A 74 6.88 3.92 23.33
N ALA A 75 5.95 2.99 23.43
CA ALA A 75 4.76 3.10 24.27
C ALA A 75 5.04 2.90 25.77
N GLY A 76 6.28 2.55 26.15
CA GLY A 76 6.66 2.24 27.52
C GLY A 76 6.29 0.82 27.96
N LEU A 77 5.91 -0.04 27.01
CA LEU A 77 5.59 -1.44 27.24
C LEU A 77 6.85 -2.32 27.05
N GLN A 78 6.84 -3.50 27.66
CA GLN A 78 7.87 -4.52 27.45
C GLN A 78 7.37 -5.55 26.44
N TRP A 79 8.29 -6.06 25.62
CA TRP A 79 7.97 -7.15 24.71
C TRP A 79 7.80 -8.46 25.49
N GLU A 80 6.71 -9.17 25.23
CA GLU A 80 6.44 -10.49 25.83
C GLU A 80 6.52 -11.60 24.78
N GLY A 81 7.09 -12.75 25.16
CA GLY A 81 7.18 -13.93 24.28
C GLY A 81 8.28 -13.82 23.22
N ARG A 82 8.16 -14.64 22.17
CA ARG A 82 9.17 -14.82 21.13
C ARG A 82 8.88 -13.94 19.92
N LEU A 83 9.91 -13.23 19.45
CA LEU A 83 9.85 -12.49 18.19
C LEU A 83 9.46 -13.39 17.03
N HIS A 84 8.52 -12.90 16.20
CA HIS A 84 8.02 -13.58 15.01
C HIS A 84 7.20 -14.86 15.30
N CYS A 85 6.74 -15.03 16.54
CA CYS A 85 5.67 -15.96 16.88
C CYS A 85 4.33 -15.24 16.67
N GLY A 86 3.46 -15.75 15.79
CA GLY A 86 2.21 -15.06 15.45
C GLY A 86 1.27 -14.82 16.65
N LEU A 87 1.25 -15.75 17.63
CA LEU A 87 0.49 -15.58 18.86
C LEU A 87 1.06 -14.46 19.73
N ASP A 88 2.38 -14.45 19.94
CA ASP A 88 3.04 -13.45 20.78
C ASP A 88 2.95 -12.06 20.13
N ASP A 89 3.12 -11.96 18.81
CA ASP A 89 2.93 -10.73 18.05
C ASP A 89 1.49 -10.20 18.19
N ALA A 90 0.48 -11.08 18.17
CA ALA A 90 -0.91 -10.71 18.37
C ALA A 90 -1.18 -10.23 19.81
N LEU A 91 -0.63 -10.89 20.82
CA LEU A 91 -0.74 -10.47 22.23
C LEU A 91 -0.10 -9.10 22.47
N ASN A 92 1.12 -8.89 21.98
CA ASN A 92 1.79 -7.59 22.08
C ASN A 92 1.00 -6.49 21.32
N THR A 93 0.46 -6.80 20.14
CA THR A 93 -0.41 -5.88 19.40
C THR A 93 -1.65 -5.52 20.23
N ALA A 94 -2.27 -6.49 20.92
CA ALA A 94 -3.40 -6.24 21.81
C ALA A 94 -3.00 -5.37 23.03
N HIS A 95 -1.82 -5.58 23.62
CA HIS A 95 -1.32 -4.72 24.70
C HIS A 95 -1.12 -3.27 24.21
N LEU A 96 -0.55 -3.09 23.02
CA LEU A 96 -0.39 -1.75 22.43
C LEU A 96 -1.74 -1.09 22.13
N LEU A 97 -2.71 -1.86 21.62
CA LEU A 97 -4.07 -1.39 21.38
C LEU A 97 -4.72 -0.85 22.66
N VAL A 98 -4.66 -1.62 23.75
CA VAL A 98 -5.18 -1.21 25.06
C VAL A 98 -4.50 0.07 25.55
N GLU A 99 -3.18 0.18 25.38
CA GLU A 99 -2.43 1.38 25.77
C GLU A 99 -2.85 2.61 24.96
N LEU A 100 -3.07 2.48 23.65
CA LEU A 100 -3.61 3.55 22.83
C LEU A 100 -5.00 4.00 23.29
N MET A 101 -5.87 3.05 23.66
CA MET A 101 -7.21 3.35 24.19
C MET A 101 -7.11 4.10 25.53
N ARG A 102 -6.22 3.69 26.43
CA ARG A 102 -5.99 4.38 27.72
C ARG A 102 -5.51 5.81 27.55
N ARG A 103 -4.75 6.08 26.49
CA ARG A 103 -4.31 7.43 26.10
C ARG A 103 -5.40 8.27 25.42
N GLY A 104 -6.62 7.74 25.28
CA GLY A 104 -7.73 8.44 24.62
C GLY A 104 -7.65 8.46 23.10
N THR A 105 -6.87 7.56 22.49
CA THR A 105 -6.75 7.48 21.03
C THR A 105 -8.05 6.96 20.43
N LEU A 106 -8.64 7.73 19.51
CA LEU A 106 -9.83 7.31 18.77
C LEU A 106 -9.46 6.25 17.73
N LEU A 107 -9.94 5.02 17.93
CA LEU A 107 -9.74 3.92 17.01
C LEU A 107 -10.89 3.84 16.01
N LYS A 108 -10.55 3.70 14.73
CA LYS A 108 -11.49 3.52 13.63
C LYS A 108 -10.88 2.62 12.56
N ILE A 109 -11.71 2.05 11.70
CA ILE A 109 -11.22 1.34 10.50
C ILE A 109 -10.31 2.29 9.72
N THR A 110 -9.09 1.84 9.43
CA THR A 110 -8.08 2.65 8.74
C THR A 110 -7.73 2.12 7.36
N ALA A 111 -8.06 0.85 7.07
CA ALA A 111 -7.80 0.23 5.79
C ALA A 111 -8.96 -0.66 5.37
N SER A 112 -9.12 -0.77 4.04
CA SER A 112 -10.16 -1.54 3.40
C SER A 112 -9.65 -2.15 2.09
N LEU A 113 -10.17 -3.31 1.73
CA LEU A 113 -10.01 -3.91 0.39
C LEU A 113 -11.09 -3.49 -0.60
N ALA A 114 -12.16 -2.85 -0.12
CA ALA A 114 -13.18 -2.30 -1.01
C ALA A 114 -12.54 -1.28 -1.99
N PRO A 115 -12.93 -1.28 -3.27
CA PRO A 115 -12.53 -0.25 -4.21
C PRO A 115 -12.91 1.12 -3.63
N THR A 116 -11.94 2.01 -3.44
CA THR A 116 -12.23 3.41 -3.14
C THR A 116 -13.06 3.95 -4.29
N GLN A 117 -14.33 4.27 -4.04
CA GLN A 117 -15.11 5.04 -5.00
C GLN A 117 -14.36 6.34 -5.25
N SER A 118 -13.84 6.51 -6.46
CA SER A 118 -13.24 7.77 -6.89
C SER A 118 -14.28 8.88 -6.66
N PRO A 119 -13.90 10.05 -6.13
CA PRO A 119 -14.81 11.19 -6.16
C PRO A 119 -15.28 11.42 -7.61
N PRO A 120 -16.56 11.78 -7.84
CA PRO A 120 -17.08 11.97 -9.19
C PRO A 120 -16.21 12.99 -9.92
N ARG A 121 -15.67 12.57 -11.07
CA ARG A 121 -14.83 13.42 -11.93
C ARG A 121 -15.62 14.69 -12.28
N PRO A 122 -15.10 15.91 -12.00
CA PRO A 122 -15.72 17.13 -12.48
C PRO A 122 -15.81 17.08 -14.00
N GLN A 123 -17.00 17.25 -14.56
CA GLN A 123 -17.17 17.29 -16.01
C GLN A 123 -16.50 18.55 -16.58
N PRO A 124 -15.73 18.44 -17.67
CA PRO A 124 -15.14 19.61 -18.30
C PRO A 124 -16.24 20.49 -18.89
N LYS A 125 -16.30 21.76 -18.44
CA LYS A 125 -17.14 22.78 -19.05
C LYS A 125 -16.63 23.04 -20.47
N ALA A 126 -17.53 22.99 -21.45
CA ALA A 126 -17.22 23.24 -22.86
C ALA A 126 -16.56 24.62 -23.04
N ALA A 127 -15.40 24.64 -23.69
CA ALA A 127 -14.71 25.87 -24.07
C ALA A 127 -15.33 26.44 -25.37
N LEU A 128 -15.53 27.75 -25.40
CA LEU A 128 -16.00 28.52 -26.56
C LEU A 128 -14.93 28.56 -27.66
N PRO A 129 -15.32 28.64 -28.95
CA PRO A 129 -14.37 28.61 -30.07
C PRO A 129 -13.74 29.98 -30.33
N CYS A 130 -12.41 30.02 -30.43
CA CYS A 130 -11.65 31.18 -30.94
C CYS A 130 -11.50 31.11 -32.47
N VAL A 131 -11.65 32.25 -33.14
CA VAL A 131 -11.65 32.40 -34.60
C VAL A 131 -10.32 32.97 -35.13
N GLY A 132 -9.74 32.27 -36.12
CA GLY A 132 -8.94 32.79 -37.24
C GLY A 132 -7.39 32.91 -37.07
N PRO A 133 -6.60 33.10 -38.17
CA PRO A 133 -6.88 32.94 -39.61
C PRO A 133 -5.87 32.06 -40.41
N ARG A 134 -6.29 31.73 -41.65
CA ARG A 134 -5.65 31.17 -42.89
C ARG A 134 -4.15 31.48 -43.10
N SER A 135 -3.26 30.77 -43.82
CA SER A 135 -3.19 29.74 -44.91
C SER A 135 -1.79 29.05 -44.77
N VAL A 136 -1.36 27.94 -45.39
CA VAL A 136 -1.18 27.62 -46.82
C VAL A 136 -0.90 26.10 -46.95
N VAL A 137 -1.37 25.52 -48.05
CA VAL A 137 -1.26 24.12 -48.50
C VAL A 137 0.16 23.74 -48.95
N SER A 138 0.62 22.51 -48.67
CA SER A 138 1.39 21.71 -49.65
C SER A 138 1.44 20.20 -49.36
N THR A 139 0.82 19.45 -50.27
CA THR A 139 1.20 18.14 -50.87
C THR A 139 1.48 16.87 -50.03
N LEU A 140 0.67 15.83 -50.33
CA LEU A 140 0.75 14.38 -50.00
C LEU A 140 1.95 13.69 -50.74
N PRO A 141 2.44 12.48 -50.34
CA PRO A 141 1.73 11.23 -50.63
C PRO A 141 1.81 10.09 -49.57
N THR A 142 0.72 9.33 -49.49
CA THR A 142 0.56 7.86 -49.28
C THR A 142 1.20 7.11 -48.08
N GLN A 143 0.28 6.59 -47.24
CA GLN A 143 0.28 5.46 -46.27
C GLN A 143 1.37 4.36 -46.45
N PRO A 144 1.85 3.69 -45.36
CA PRO A 144 1.02 2.75 -44.59
C PRO A 144 1.16 2.77 -43.05
N GLN A 145 0.04 2.47 -42.38
CA GLN A 145 -0.16 2.00 -40.99
C GLN A 145 1.10 1.64 -40.16
N PRO A 146 1.25 2.19 -38.92
CA PRO A 146 2.10 1.60 -37.89
C PRO A 146 1.30 0.91 -36.78
N GLN A 147 1.75 -0.30 -36.47
CA GLN A 147 1.45 -1.11 -35.28
C GLN A 147 1.72 -0.36 -33.96
N PRO A 148 1.22 -0.84 -32.81
CA PRO A 148 1.34 -0.13 -31.52
C PRO A 148 2.80 0.00 -31.10
N GLN A 149 3.36 1.20 -31.22
CA GLN A 149 4.70 1.51 -30.74
C GLN A 149 4.67 1.79 -29.23
N LEU A 150 5.64 1.19 -28.54
CA LEU A 150 5.99 1.40 -27.13
C LEU A 150 6.07 2.89 -26.77
N PRO A 151 5.66 3.31 -25.55
CA PRO A 151 5.82 4.70 -25.13
C PRO A 151 7.31 5.07 -25.01
N LEU A 152 7.70 6.14 -25.70
CA LEU A 152 9.02 6.78 -25.60
C LEU A 152 9.29 7.29 -24.17
N PRO A 153 10.57 7.33 -23.74
CA PRO A 153 10.98 7.87 -22.45
C PRO A 153 10.91 9.40 -22.43
N CYS A 154 10.35 9.96 -21.36
CA CYS A 154 10.42 11.38 -21.08
C CYS A 154 11.84 11.72 -20.60
N ALA A 155 12.64 12.33 -21.47
CA ALA A 155 13.97 12.82 -21.12
C ALA A 155 13.89 14.29 -20.69
N ALA A 156 14.43 14.59 -19.51
CA ALA A 156 15.06 15.87 -19.21
C ALA A 156 16.28 15.62 -18.31
N ALA A 157 17.45 15.93 -18.88
CA ALA A 157 18.79 16.24 -18.34
C ALA A 157 19.02 16.09 -16.82
N THR A 158 20.11 15.50 -16.30
CA THR A 158 21.53 15.48 -16.68
C THR A 158 22.18 14.15 -16.26
N GLY A 159 23.30 13.78 -16.89
CA GLY A 159 23.88 12.44 -16.84
C GLY A 159 24.15 11.85 -15.46
N MET A 160 23.50 10.72 -15.19
CA MET A 160 24.01 9.49 -14.57
C MET A 160 22.80 8.56 -14.40
N ASP A 161 22.92 7.33 -14.90
CA ASP A 161 22.03 6.18 -14.72
C ASP A 161 20.54 6.39 -15.08
N THR A 162 20.11 5.77 -16.19
CA THR A 162 18.69 5.73 -16.58
C THR A 162 17.89 4.97 -15.52
N VAL A 163 17.31 5.68 -14.57
CA VAL A 163 16.43 5.09 -13.56
C VAL A 163 15.13 4.64 -14.24
N PRO A 164 14.77 3.34 -14.19
CA PRO A 164 13.56 2.85 -14.86
C PRO A 164 12.29 3.46 -14.24
N CYS A 165 11.27 3.71 -15.06
CA CYS A 165 9.97 4.16 -14.59
C CYS A 165 9.13 2.98 -14.06
N CYS A 166 8.34 3.20 -13.01
CA CYS A 166 7.34 2.23 -12.56
C CYS A 166 6.19 2.06 -13.57
N PHE A 167 5.35 1.03 -13.37
CA PHE A 167 4.07 0.87 -14.08
C PHE A 167 3.11 2.06 -13.89
N CYS A 168 3.34 2.86 -12.84
CA CYS A 168 2.58 4.06 -12.51
C CYS A 168 3.11 5.35 -13.17
N GLY A 169 4.17 5.28 -13.97
CA GLY A 169 4.79 6.44 -14.64
C GLY A 169 5.68 7.33 -13.77
N VAL A 170 5.84 7.02 -12.48
CA VAL A 170 6.78 7.67 -11.54
C VAL A 170 8.18 7.06 -11.66
N ALA A 171 9.23 7.86 -11.45
CA ALA A 171 10.60 7.35 -11.35
C ALA A 171 10.72 6.30 -10.23
N SER A 172 11.37 5.18 -10.52
CA SER A 172 11.67 4.19 -9.48
C SER A 172 12.73 4.72 -8.50
N LYS A 173 12.82 4.09 -7.33
CA LYS A 173 13.85 4.34 -6.32
C LYS A 173 14.75 3.12 -6.22
N LEU A 174 16.06 3.36 -6.24
CA LEU A 174 17.07 2.34 -5.96
C LEU A 174 17.04 1.99 -4.47
N GLY A 175 17.04 0.70 -4.16
CA GLY A 175 17.12 0.13 -2.83
C GLY A 175 18.14 -1.01 -2.79
N VAL A 176 18.53 -1.40 -1.58
CA VAL A 176 19.45 -2.52 -1.32
C VAL A 176 18.81 -3.50 -0.36
N VAL A 177 18.99 -4.80 -0.59
CA VAL A 177 18.49 -5.86 0.29
C VAL A 177 19.33 -5.90 1.55
N ALA A 178 18.79 -5.37 2.65
CA ALA A 178 19.44 -5.38 3.97
C ALA A 178 19.21 -6.68 4.74
N THR A 179 18.24 -7.51 4.34
CA THR A 179 17.91 -8.77 5.00
C THR A 179 19.03 -9.80 4.81
N PRO A 180 19.50 -10.48 5.87
CA PRO A 180 20.50 -11.53 5.77
C PRO A 180 20.03 -12.65 4.84
N GLY A 181 20.89 -13.06 3.90
CA GLY A 181 20.59 -14.13 2.96
C GLY A 181 21.41 -14.01 1.68
N GLN A 182 21.19 -14.95 0.76
CA GLN A 182 21.93 -15.00 -0.51
C GLN A 182 21.82 -13.71 -1.34
N MET A 183 20.73 -12.96 -1.18
CA MET A 183 20.48 -11.72 -1.90
C MET A 183 20.88 -10.47 -1.11
N GLN A 184 21.46 -10.61 0.09
CA GLN A 184 21.91 -9.49 0.89
C GLN A 184 22.93 -8.65 0.10
N GLY A 185 22.75 -7.33 0.10
CA GLY A 185 23.61 -6.40 -0.63
C GLY A 185 23.29 -6.24 -2.12
N HIS A 186 22.36 -7.03 -2.68
CA HIS A 186 21.91 -6.82 -4.05
C HIS A 186 20.97 -5.60 -4.16
N TYR A 187 21.09 -4.90 -5.27
CA TYR A 187 20.36 -3.67 -5.55
C TYR A 187 19.08 -3.96 -6.36
N PHE A 188 18.02 -3.20 -6.09
CA PHE A 188 16.75 -3.30 -6.80
C PHE A 188 16.11 -1.92 -7.00
N TYR A 189 15.28 -1.79 -8.02
CA TYR A 189 14.42 -0.66 -8.26
C TYR A 189 12.99 -0.98 -7.80
N GLY A 190 12.42 -0.11 -6.96
CA GLY A 190 11.02 -0.18 -6.52
C GLY A 190 10.24 1.08 -6.85
N CYS A 191 8.91 1.05 -6.83
CA CYS A 191 8.10 2.24 -7.05
C CYS A 191 8.44 3.36 -6.05
N GLY A 192 8.75 4.57 -6.55
CA GLY A 192 9.13 5.71 -5.71
C GLY A 192 8.00 6.27 -4.83
N TRP A 193 6.76 6.02 -5.25
CA TRP A 193 5.54 6.33 -4.53
C TRP A 193 5.01 5.02 -3.94
N TRP A 194 5.33 4.77 -2.67
CA TRP A 194 4.91 3.59 -1.92
C TRP A 194 3.39 3.63 -1.68
N THR A 195 2.63 3.46 -2.75
CA THR A 195 1.16 3.32 -2.75
C THR A 195 0.84 1.87 -3.12
N PRO A 196 -0.25 1.29 -2.58
CA PRO A 196 -0.64 -0.11 -2.82
C PRO A 196 -1.10 -0.39 -4.26
N ILE A 197 -0.95 0.58 -5.18
CA ILE A 197 -1.45 0.50 -6.55
C ILE A 197 -0.32 0.08 -7.51
N CYS A 198 0.95 0.28 -7.15
CA CYS A 198 2.07 -0.03 -8.03
C CYS A 198 3.04 -1.04 -7.41
N SER A 199 2.94 -2.29 -7.87
CA SER A 199 3.79 -3.42 -7.48
C SER A 199 5.10 -3.50 -8.29
N PHE A 200 5.56 -2.39 -8.87
CA PHE A 200 6.78 -2.39 -9.69
C PHE A 200 8.01 -2.75 -8.86
N PHE A 201 8.73 -3.76 -9.32
CA PHE A 201 9.99 -4.25 -8.77
C PHE A 201 10.87 -4.77 -9.90
N MET A 202 12.16 -4.44 -9.88
CA MET A 202 13.15 -4.88 -10.85
C MET A 202 14.52 -4.98 -10.18
N TRP A 203 15.28 -6.05 -10.41
CA TRP A 203 16.67 -6.12 -9.94
C TRP A 203 17.56 -5.16 -10.74
N ALA A 204 18.46 -4.44 -10.08
CA ALA A 204 19.47 -3.66 -10.77
C ALA A 204 20.57 -4.62 -11.26
N THR A 205 20.93 -4.49 -12.54
CA THR A 205 22.01 -5.25 -13.19
C THR A 205 23.37 -4.76 -12.76
#